data_AF-A0A7S8ECG1-F1
#
_entry.id   AF-A0A7S8ECG1-F1
#
_cell.length_a   1.000
_cell.length_b   1.000
_cell.length_c   1.000
_cell.angle_alpha   90.00
_cell.angle_beta   90.00
_cell.angle_gamma   90.00
#
_symmetry.space_group_name_H-M   'P 1'
#
loop_
_entity.id
_entity.type
_entity.pdbx_description
1 polymer ?
#
loop_
_entity_poly.entity_id
_entity_poly.type
_entity_poly.pdbx_seq_one_letter_code
_entity_poly.pdbx_strand_id
1 'polypeptide(L)'
;MITKQAQCRLDGLLMHQHTPAPDNLHDTMRAYGTVPELLSDVMHIERIESPDPALLSREDQTILARGASELVAMVIGRLKGDSAELYIRLDEKLAPLDAFALFRPYEEDDQSKHIVYVASGRAPMPRPLARWLPALLFLVTIFSVLYTGMTIAAGELGLTDPQAAAQIVADPIMNLWRGLPYALAILAILVPHEMGHWLTMRHYRIPASLPYFIPAFGLSPFGTFGAAILLRGTLRNRRVLFDLGASGPLAGLIVAVPILLIGLATSPTVPMQPGGYLEGNSLLYAGAKILTFGRFLPDGQTDVMLNQLAWAGWTGLFVTALNLIPLGQLDGGHVLYALIGKRARQLFWPVLLIMTFLALFVSTAWIAFALMLVLVGRYYAVPLDDVTPLNPARRVLGIVTLVIFVLVFIPNPIYVAGEPSGVLGAFMMVPYMTAFTGMLLALPEMLAHAKLQHTP
;
A
#
# COMPACT_ATOMS: atom_id res chain seq x y z
N MET A 1 8.09 27.13 -43.03
CA MET A 1 6.74 27.72 -43.05
C MET A 1 5.67 26.89 -42.31
N ILE A 2 6.04 25.98 -41.39
CA ILE A 2 5.07 25.15 -40.63
C ILE A 2 5.10 25.49 -39.12
N THR A 3 6.07 26.28 -38.65
CA THR A 3 6.25 26.61 -37.23
C THR A 3 5.49 27.84 -36.74
N LYS A 4 4.91 28.68 -37.62
CA LYS A 4 4.07 29.82 -37.19
C LYS A 4 2.57 29.53 -37.13
N GLN A 5 2.08 28.51 -37.84
CA GLN A 5 0.66 28.14 -37.84
C GLN A 5 0.26 27.25 -36.65
N ALA A 6 1.22 26.55 -36.01
CA ALA A 6 0.94 25.77 -34.80
C ALA A 6 0.84 26.66 -33.55
N GLN A 7 1.61 27.76 -33.51
CA GLN A 7 1.60 28.71 -32.39
C GLN A 7 0.30 29.54 -32.36
N CYS A 8 -0.18 29.98 -33.55
CA CYS A 8 -1.43 30.72 -33.67
C CYS A 8 -2.67 29.87 -33.34
N ARG A 9 -2.57 28.54 -33.38
CA ARG A 9 -3.63 27.61 -32.96
C ARG A 9 -3.59 27.27 -31.46
N LEU A 10 -2.44 27.45 -30.79
CA LEU A 10 -2.35 27.38 -29.33
C LEU A 10 -2.88 28.66 -28.68
N ASP A 11 -2.59 29.83 -29.28
CA ASP A 11 -3.06 31.11 -28.75
C ASP A 11 -4.58 31.33 -28.98
N GLY A 12 -5.14 30.73 -30.04
CA GLY A 12 -6.57 30.77 -30.34
C GLY A 12 -7.44 29.77 -29.55
N LEU A 13 -6.84 28.82 -28.81
CA LEU A 13 -7.55 27.88 -27.93
C LEU A 13 -7.50 28.28 -26.45
N LEU A 14 -6.80 29.38 -26.13
CA LEU A 14 -6.75 30.02 -24.82
C LEU A 14 -7.67 31.26 -24.72
N MET A 15 -8.44 31.56 -25.77
CA MET A 15 -9.39 32.67 -25.82
C MET A 15 -10.79 32.11 -26.14
N HIS A 16 -11.73 32.32 -25.21
CA HIS A 16 -13.11 31.79 -25.15
C HIS A 16 -13.21 30.36 -24.59
N GLN A 17 -13.72 30.09 -23.38
CA GLN A 17 -14.74 30.79 -22.58
C GLN A 17 -14.29 30.83 -21.12
N HIS A 18 -13.63 31.92 -20.71
CA HIS A 18 -13.82 32.44 -19.36
C HIS A 18 -15.13 33.22 -19.40
N THR A 19 -16.21 32.62 -18.89
CA THR A 19 -17.15 33.45 -18.14
C THR A 19 -16.33 34.17 -17.07
N PRO A 20 -16.38 35.50 -16.95
CA PRO A 20 -15.62 36.20 -15.93
C PRO A 20 -16.06 35.61 -14.58
N ALA A 21 -15.13 34.92 -13.90
CA ALA A 21 -15.27 34.71 -12.47
C ALA A 21 -15.40 36.11 -11.86
N PRO A 22 -16.30 36.32 -10.88
CA PRO A 22 -16.41 37.61 -10.23
C PRO A 22 -15.02 38.07 -9.78
N ASP A 23 -14.64 39.27 -10.21
CA ASP A 23 -13.39 39.92 -9.83
C ASP A 23 -13.27 39.88 -8.30
N ASN A 24 -12.24 39.18 -7.82
CA ASN A 24 -11.93 38.89 -6.42
C ASN A 24 -13.05 38.26 -5.58
N LEU A 25 -12.89 36.99 -5.20
CA LEU A 25 -13.64 36.42 -4.07
C LEU A 25 -13.40 37.21 -2.77
N HIS A 26 -12.27 37.95 -2.68
CA HIS A 26 -12.03 38.92 -1.61
C HIS A 26 -13.09 40.03 -1.54
N ASP A 27 -13.58 40.50 -2.70
CA ASP A 27 -14.65 41.48 -2.82
C ASP A 27 -16.04 40.81 -2.80
N THR A 28 -16.13 39.55 -3.23
CA THR A 28 -17.38 38.75 -3.18
C THR A 28 -17.74 38.30 -1.76
N MET A 29 -16.75 37.95 -0.92
CA MET A 29 -16.95 37.69 0.52
C MET A 29 -17.19 38.97 1.33
N ARG A 30 -16.87 40.15 0.79
CA ARG A 30 -17.41 41.43 1.31
C ARG A 30 -18.88 41.62 0.92
N ALA A 31 -19.31 41.11 -0.23
CA ALA A 31 -20.67 41.25 -0.75
C ALA A 31 -21.69 40.24 -0.19
N TYR A 32 -21.25 39.07 0.33
CA TYR A 32 -22.11 37.94 0.75
C TYR A 32 -22.23 37.70 2.26
N GLY A 33 -21.88 38.69 3.09
CA GLY A 33 -21.90 38.51 4.54
C GLY A 33 -20.55 37.97 5.03
N THR A 34 -20.07 38.55 6.12
CA THR A 34 -18.73 38.31 6.64
C THR A 34 -18.52 36.81 6.89
N VAL A 35 -17.35 36.23 6.58
CA VAL A 35 -16.96 34.84 6.98
C VAL A 35 -17.51 34.42 8.37
N PRO A 36 -17.53 35.30 9.39
CA PRO A 36 -18.20 35.03 10.66
C PRO A 36 -19.69 34.65 10.56
N GLU A 37 -20.50 35.24 9.69
CA GLU A 37 -21.91 34.87 9.47
C GLU A 37 -22.04 33.45 8.93
N LEU A 38 -21.23 33.08 7.93
CA LEU A 38 -21.22 31.71 7.37
C LEU A 38 -20.85 30.66 8.42
N LEU A 39 -19.91 30.99 9.30
CA LEU A 39 -19.42 30.11 10.37
C LEU A 39 -20.24 30.21 11.66
N SER A 40 -21.08 31.22 11.82
CA SER A 40 -21.82 31.48 13.06
C SER A 40 -22.74 30.32 13.44
N ASP A 41 -23.30 29.60 12.47
CA ASP A 41 -24.13 28.41 12.70
C ASP A 41 -23.32 27.16 13.06
N VAL A 42 -22.01 27.17 12.79
CA VAL A 42 -21.14 25.99 12.86
C VAL A 42 -20.23 26.03 14.10
N MET A 43 -19.73 27.21 14.46
CA MET A 43 -18.80 27.36 15.58
C MET A 43 -19.07 28.61 16.41
N HIS A 44 -18.76 28.52 17.70
CA HIS A 44 -18.56 29.70 18.54
C HIS A 44 -17.20 30.30 18.20
N ILE A 45 -17.23 31.47 17.55
CA ILE A 45 -16.03 32.17 17.10
C ILE A 45 -15.39 32.88 18.29
N GLU A 46 -14.13 32.58 18.56
CA GLU A 46 -13.33 33.30 19.56
C GLU A 46 -12.44 34.35 18.90
N ARG A 47 -11.78 33.97 17.80
CA ARG A 47 -10.84 34.83 17.07
C ARG A 47 -10.92 34.57 15.56
N ILE A 48 -10.69 35.64 14.80
CA ILE A 48 -10.51 35.60 13.35
C ILE A 48 -9.16 36.22 13.08
N GLU A 49 -8.32 35.49 12.39
CA GLU A 49 -6.94 35.89 12.11
C GLU A 49 -6.68 35.82 10.62
N SER A 50 -5.69 36.60 10.16
CA SER A 50 -5.20 36.49 8.80
C SER A 50 -4.61 35.08 8.61
N PRO A 51 -4.96 34.37 7.54
CA PRO A 51 -4.43 33.04 7.31
C PRO A 51 -2.91 33.09 7.10
N ASP A 52 -2.17 32.33 7.91
CA ASP A 52 -0.73 32.11 7.71
C ASP A 52 -0.50 30.73 7.06
N PRO A 53 -0.06 30.67 5.79
CA PRO A 53 0.26 29.41 5.11
C PRO A 53 1.34 28.58 5.82
N ALA A 54 2.18 29.20 6.66
CA ALA A 54 3.23 28.49 7.41
C ALA A 54 2.67 27.59 8.51
N LEU A 55 1.44 27.86 8.99
CA LEU A 55 0.75 27.05 9.99
C LEU A 55 0.09 25.79 9.39
N LEU A 56 -0.04 25.73 8.07
CA LEU A 56 -0.63 24.59 7.38
C LEU A 56 0.35 23.42 7.30
N SER A 57 -0.18 22.20 7.42
CA SER A 57 0.61 21.01 7.16
C SER A 57 0.95 20.89 5.65
N ARG A 58 1.98 20.12 5.31
CA ARG A 58 2.34 19.84 3.91
C ARG A 58 1.16 19.22 3.13
N GLU A 59 0.35 18.43 3.82
CA GLU A 59 -0.85 17.82 3.27
C GLU A 59 -1.95 18.84 3.00
N ASP A 60 -2.11 19.84 3.87
CA ASP A 60 -3.05 20.94 3.65
C ASP A 60 -2.63 21.79 2.45
N GLN A 61 -1.33 22.08 2.33
CA GLN A 61 -0.77 22.79 1.18
C GLN A 61 -0.99 22.02 -0.13
N THR A 62 -0.88 20.69 -0.11
CA THR A 62 -1.18 19.86 -1.30
C THR A 62 -2.67 19.80 -1.62
N ILE A 63 -3.56 19.87 -0.63
CA ILE A 63 -5.01 20.03 -0.87
C ILE A 63 -5.29 21.36 -1.57
N LEU A 64 -4.73 22.47 -1.08
CA LEU A 64 -4.90 23.80 -1.69
C LEU A 64 -4.30 23.85 -3.11
N ALA A 65 -3.12 23.28 -3.30
CA ALA A 65 -2.44 23.26 -4.60
C ALA A 65 -3.25 22.53 -5.70
N ARG A 66 -4.09 21.54 -5.34
CA ARG A 66 -4.93 20.82 -6.32
C ARG A 66 -5.99 21.71 -6.98
N GLY A 67 -6.50 22.70 -6.26
CA GLY A 67 -7.52 23.62 -6.76
C GLY A 67 -6.97 24.99 -7.19
N ALA A 68 -5.65 25.20 -7.11
CA ALA A 68 -5.06 26.55 -7.11
C ALA A 68 -5.77 27.45 -6.09
N SER A 69 -6.08 26.88 -4.92
CA SER A 69 -6.93 27.48 -3.91
C SER A 69 -6.21 28.54 -3.09
N GLU A 70 -6.89 29.62 -2.74
CA GLU A 70 -6.35 30.67 -1.88
C GLU A 70 -7.02 30.67 -0.51
N LEU A 71 -6.24 30.85 0.55
CA LEU A 71 -6.79 30.98 1.90
C LEU A 71 -7.45 32.33 2.06
N VAL A 72 -8.71 32.32 2.49
CA VAL A 72 -9.51 33.54 2.69
C VAL A 72 -9.56 33.94 4.16
N ALA A 73 -9.67 32.96 5.06
CA ALA A 73 -9.77 33.22 6.48
C ALA A 73 -9.29 32.04 7.33
N MET A 74 -8.78 32.35 8.52
CA MET A 74 -8.51 31.41 9.61
C MET A 74 -9.36 31.79 10.81
N VAL A 75 -10.21 30.87 11.27
CA VAL A 75 -11.12 31.10 12.39
C VAL A 75 -10.85 30.10 13.50
N ILE A 76 -10.66 30.61 14.72
CA ILE A 76 -10.39 29.81 15.92
C ILE A 76 -11.60 29.89 16.83
N GLY A 77 -12.04 28.73 17.33
CA GLY A 77 -13.18 28.66 18.23
C GLY A 77 -13.62 27.23 18.53
N ARG A 78 -14.87 27.06 18.94
CA ARG A 78 -15.41 25.75 19.35
C ARG A 78 -16.59 25.34 18.46
N LEU A 79 -16.55 24.13 17.89
CA LEU A 79 -17.66 23.60 17.09
C LEU A 79 -18.92 23.41 17.95
N LYS A 80 -20.09 23.68 17.38
CA LYS A 80 -21.39 23.64 18.08
C LYS A 80 -22.03 22.24 18.18
N GLY A 81 -21.36 21.18 17.71
CA GLY A 81 -21.95 19.85 17.56
C GLY A 81 -21.02 18.85 16.86
N ASP A 82 -21.59 17.78 16.28
CA ASP A 82 -20.81 16.76 15.54
C ASP A 82 -20.15 17.38 14.30
N SER A 83 -18.82 17.25 14.25
CA SER A 83 -18.00 17.85 13.19
C SER A 83 -18.42 17.41 11.79
N ALA A 84 -18.82 16.15 11.60
CA ALA A 84 -19.17 15.63 10.28
C ALA A 84 -20.47 16.25 9.75
N GLU A 85 -21.47 16.42 10.61
CA GLU A 85 -22.73 17.08 10.24
C GLU A 85 -22.51 18.58 9.97
N LEU A 86 -21.75 19.24 10.84
CA LEU A 86 -21.43 20.65 10.70
C LEU A 86 -20.62 20.94 9.43
N TYR A 87 -19.68 20.06 9.08
CA TYR A 87 -18.92 20.17 7.85
C TYR A 87 -19.84 20.11 6.62
N ILE A 88 -20.82 19.20 6.60
CA ILE A 88 -21.77 19.08 5.48
C ILE A 88 -22.57 20.38 5.32
N ARG A 89 -23.11 20.91 6.42
CA ARG A 89 -23.89 22.17 6.39
C ARG A 89 -23.06 23.35 5.89
N LEU A 90 -21.79 23.44 6.29
CA LEU A 90 -20.90 24.49 5.83
C LEU A 90 -20.51 24.30 4.35
N ASP A 91 -20.22 23.07 3.94
CA ASP A 91 -19.87 22.70 2.58
C ASP A 91 -21.00 23.04 1.59
N GLU A 92 -22.26 22.85 1.98
CA GLU A 92 -23.45 23.25 1.21
C GLU A 92 -23.56 24.77 1.01
N LYS A 93 -23.16 25.57 2.02
CA LYS A 93 -23.13 27.04 1.92
C LYS A 93 -21.94 27.55 1.12
N LEU A 94 -20.78 26.87 1.20
CA LEU A 94 -19.55 27.27 0.53
C LEU A 94 -19.47 26.80 -0.93
N ALA A 95 -20.12 25.69 -1.29
CA ALA A 95 -20.05 25.13 -2.64
C ALA A 95 -20.53 26.09 -3.75
N PRO A 96 -21.64 26.85 -3.60
CA PRO A 96 -22.06 27.84 -4.59
C PRO A 96 -21.08 29.01 -4.77
N LEU A 97 -20.20 29.24 -3.78
CA LEU A 97 -19.19 30.29 -3.79
C LEU A 97 -17.83 29.82 -4.32
N ASP A 98 -17.76 28.59 -4.85
CA ASP A 98 -16.51 27.91 -5.20
C ASP A 98 -15.49 27.91 -4.03
N ALA A 99 -15.98 27.80 -2.80
CA ALA A 99 -15.16 27.79 -1.59
C ALA A 99 -15.31 26.48 -0.84
N PHE A 100 -14.36 26.13 0.02
CA PHE A 100 -14.42 24.98 0.91
C PHE A 100 -13.72 25.27 2.24
N ALA A 101 -13.91 24.38 3.21
CA ALA A 101 -13.32 24.52 4.53
C ALA A 101 -12.39 23.34 4.87
N LEU A 102 -11.38 23.62 5.70
CA LEU A 102 -10.52 22.65 6.36
C LEU A 102 -10.73 22.74 7.87
N PHE A 103 -11.17 21.66 8.52
CA PHE A 103 -11.33 21.61 9.97
C PHE A 103 -10.11 20.94 10.58
N ARG A 104 -9.42 21.62 11.50
CA ARG A 104 -8.21 21.13 12.16
C ARG A 104 -8.37 21.21 13.67
N PRO A 105 -7.82 20.24 14.44
CA PRO A 105 -7.77 20.35 15.89
C PRO A 105 -6.85 21.52 16.30
N TYR A 106 -7.20 22.23 17.37
CA TYR A 106 -6.30 23.20 18.00
C TYR A 106 -5.24 22.46 18.84
N GLU A 107 -3.97 22.78 18.65
CA GLU A 107 -2.85 21.98 19.19
C GLU A 107 -2.27 22.51 20.51
N GLU A 108 -2.72 23.67 21.02
CA GLU A 108 -2.33 24.17 22.34
C GLU A 108 -3.16 23.52 23.47
N ASP A 109 -2.96 23.98 24.72
CA ASP A 109 -3.52 23.42 25.96
C ASP A 109 -5.04 23.18 25.99
N ASP A 110 -5.81 23.77 25.08
CA ASP A 110 -7.26 23.61 25.00
C ASP A 110 -7.71 22.74 23.82
N GLN A 111 -7.80 21.42 24.05
CA GLN A 111 -8.31 20.44 23.06
C GLN A 111 -9.78 20.62 22.68
N SER A 112 -10.52 21.53 23.35
CA SER A 112 -11.90 21.84 22.95
C SER A 112 -11.98 22.85 21.80
N LYS A 113 -10.86 23.50 21.47
CA LYS A 113 -10.79 24.46 20.37
C LYS A 113 -10.45 23.78 19.05
N HIS A 114 -10.87 24.45 17.99
CA HIS A 114 -10.75 24.00 16.60
C HIS A 114 -10.37 25.19 15.72
N ILE A 115 -9.64 24.90 14.66
CA ILE A 115 -9.28 25.86 13.63
C ILE A 115 -10.06 25.49 12.37
N VAL A 116 -10.75 26.48 11.79
CA VAL A 116 -11.42 26.36 10.50
C VAL A 116 -10.73 27.31 9.52
N TYR A 117 -10.08 26.73 8.51
CA TYR A 117 -9.58 27.49 7.37
C TYR A 117 -10.65 27.50 6.28
N VAL A 118 -10.93 28.68 5.72
CA VAL A 118 -11.79 28.83 4.55
C VAL A 118 -10.92 29.16 3.36
N ALA A 119 -11.08 28.40 2.27
CA ALA A 119 -10.32 28.57 1.05
C ALA A 119 -11.24 28.72 -0.16
N SER A 120 -10.84 29.56 -1.12
CA SER A 120 -11.46 29.73 -2.43
C SER A 120 -10.88 28.76 -3.46
N GLY A 121 -11.61 28.46 -4.53
CA GLY A 121 -11.19 27.60 -5.63
C GLY A 121 -11.26 26.12 -5.29
N ARG A 122 -12.37 25.44 -5.59
CA ARG A 122 -12.47 23.98 -5.40
C ARG A 122 -11.66 23.25 -6.47
N ALA A 123 -11.03 22.14 -6.06
CA ALA A 123 -10.37 21.26 -7.02
C ALA A 123 -11.38 20.75 -8.06
N PRO A 124 -11.10 20.91 -9.37
CA PRO A 124 -12.03 20.47 -10.41
C PRO A 124 -12.16 18.95 -10.40
N MET A 125 -13.30 18.44 -10.88
CA MET A 125 -13.47 17.00 -11.02
C MET A 125 -12.39 16.44 -11.96
N PRO A 126 -11.69 15.38 -11.54
CA PRO A 126 -10.61 14.82 -12.34
C PRO A 126 -11.13 14.25 -13.67
N ARG A 127 -10.44 14.54 -14.77
CA ARG A 127 -10.78 14.01 -16.11
C ARG A 127 -10.79 12.47 -16.12
N PRO A 128 -11.68 11.82 -16.88
CA PRO A 128 -11.72 10.36 -16.97
C PRO A 128 -10.38 9.83 -17.51
N LEU A 129 -9.86 8.77 -16.87
CA LEU A 129 -8.64 8.10 -17.32
C LEU A 129 -8.93 7.16 -18.48
N ALA A 130 -7.94 6.97 -19.34
CA ALA A 130 -8.00 5.99 -20.40
C ALA A 130 -8.05 4.57 -19.79
N ARG A 131 -9.04 3.77 -20.20
CA ARG A 131 -9.27 2.43 -19.64
C ARG A 131 -8.35 1.34 -20.21
N TRP A 132 -7.66 1.63 -21.32
CA TRP A 132 -6.79 0.67 -21.99
C TRP A 132 -5.55 0.32 -21.15
N LEU A 133 -4.99 1.28 -20.40
CA LEU A 133 -3.78 1.07 -19.61
C LEU A 133 -4.03 0.11 -18.42
N PRO A 134 -5.05 0.33 -17.55
CA PRO A 134 -5.41 -0.66 -16.54
C PRO A 134 -5.72 -2.04 -17.12
N ALA A 135 -6.40 -2.10 -18.28
CA ALA A 135 -6.73 -3.36 -18.93
C ALA A 135 -5.47 -4.09 -19.43
N LEU A 136 -4.54 -3.38 -20.08
CA LEU A 136 -3.26 -3.93 -20.51
C LEU A 136 -2.46 -4.45 -19.31
N LEU A 137 -2.34 -3.65 -18.26
CA LEU A 137 -1.62 -4.03 -17.04
C LEU A 137 -2.23 -5.26 -16.36
N PHE A 138 -3.56 -5.36 -16.35
CA PHE A 138 -4.26 -6.55 -15.86
C PHE A 138 -3.95 -7.80 -16.71
N LEU A 139 -3.98 -7.69 -18.04
CA LEU A 139 -3.62 -8.80 -18.94
C LEU A 139 -2.17 -9.25 -18.75
N VAL A 140 -1.23 -8.30 -18.64
CA VAL A 140 0.18 -8.61 -18.37
C VAL A 140 0.34 -9.23 -16.98
N THR A 141 -0.44 -8.79 -15.99
CA THR A 141 -0.42 -9.39 -14.65
C THR A 141 -0.94 -10.82 -14.69
N ILE A 142 -2.01 -11.13 -15.43
CA ILE A 142 -2.51 -12.50 -15.62
C ILE A 142 -1.40 -13.39 -16.18
N PHE A 143 -0.73 -12.94 -17.25
CA PHE A 143 0.39 -13.69 -17.83
C PHE A 143 1.52 -13.92 -16.80
N SER A 144 1.84 -12.89 -16.04
CA SER A 144 2.89 -12.93 -15.02
C SER A 144 2.58 -13.91 -13.89
N VAL A 145 1.35 -13.89 -13.35
CA VAL A 145 0.96 -14.85 -12.30
C VAL A 145 0.79 -16.28 -12.84
N LEU A 146 0.37 -16.46 -14.10
CA LEU A 146 0.34 -17.78 -14.75
C LEU A 146 1.75 -18.36 -14.87
N TYR A 147 2.72 -17.53 -15.27
CA TYR A 147 4.11 -17.94 -15.35
C TYR A 147 4.66 -18.36 -13.99
N THR A 148 4.43 -17.55 -12.94
CA THR A 148 4.81 -17.91 -11.58
C THR A 148 4.14 -19.20 -11.11
N GLY A 149 2.83 -19.36 -11.34
CA GLY A 149 2.12 -20.59 -11.02
C GLY A 149 2.69 -21.82 -11.72
N MET A 150 3.09 -21.68 -13.00
CA MET A 150 3.76 -22.74 -13.75
C MET A 150 5.11 -23.09 -13.12
N THR A 151 5.90 -22.11 -12.67
CA THR A 151 7.17 -22.37 -11.98
C THR A 151 6.99 -23.09 -10.64
N ILE A 152 5.94 -22.75 -9.89
CA ILE A 152 5.58 -23.46 -8.64
C ILE A 152 5.18 -24.90 -8.97
N ALA A 153 4.33 -25.10 -9.98
CA ALA A 153 3.93 -26.44 -10.43
C ALA A 153 5.11 -27.29 -10.92
N ALA A 154 6.09 -26.69 -11.60
CA ALA A 154 7.32 -27.37 -12.01
C ALA A 154 8.16 -27.77 -10.79
N GLY A 155 8.25 -26.91 -9.77
CA GLY A 155 8.93 -27.22 -8.51
C GLY A 155 8.28 -28.38 -7.76
N GLU A 156 6.95 -28.39 -7.66
CA GLU A 156 6.18 -29.49 -7.07
C GLU A 156 6.45 -30.83 -7.78
N LEU A 157 6.41 -30.84 -9.12
CA LEU A 157 6.66 -32.03 -9.93
C LEU A 157 8.12 -32.50 -9.85
N GLY A 158 9.07 -31.56 -9.72
CA GLY A 158 10.50 -31.82 -9.69
C GLY A 158 10.95 -32.71 -8.54
N LEU A 159 10.16 -32.85 -7.47
CA LEU A 159 10.43 -33.79 -6.39
C LEU A 159 10.28 -35.25 -6.82
N THR A 160 9.33 -35.54 -7.71
CA THR A 160 9.03 -36.89 -8.18
C THR A 160 9.62 -37.18 -9.55
N ASP A 161 9.66 -36.17 -10.43
CA ASP A 161 10.16 -36.28 -11.79
C ASP A 161 10.92 -34.99 -12.20
N PRO A 162 12.23 -34.93 -11.90
CA PRO A 162 13.08 -33.80 -12.26
C PRO A 162 13.16 -33.54 -13.78
N GLN A 163 13.03 -34.58 -14.61
CA GLN A 163 13.12 -34.44 -16.06
C GLN A 163 11.86 -33.78 -16.62
N ALA A 164 10.68 -34.19 -16.16
CA ALA A 164 9.43 -33.55 -16.54
C ALA A 164 9.37 -32.09 -16.06
N ALA A 165 9.87 -31.79 -14.85
CA ALA A 165 9.99 -30.42 -14.38
C ALA A 165 10.89 -29.56 -15.28
N ALA A 166 12.05 -30.09 -15.69
CA ALA A 166 12.95 -29.40 -16.61
C ALA A 166 12.30 -29.13 -17.98
N GLN A 167 11.51 -30.07 -18.50
CA GLN A 167 10.77 -29.89 -19.75
C GLN A 167 9.71 -28.78 -19.67
N ILE A 168 9.00 -28.68 -18.53
CA ILE A 168 8.02 -27.62 -18.29
C ILE A 168 8.69 -26.25 -18.35
N VAL A 169 9.85 -26.10 -17.71
CA VAL A 169 10.60 -24.83 -17.68
C VAL A 169 11.24 -24.53 -19.03
N ALA A 170 11.62 -25.54 -19.81
CA ALA A 170 12.19 -25.39 -21.15
C ALA A 170 11.18 -24.89 -22.19
N ASP A 171 9.89 -25.25 -22.05
CA ASP A 171 8.80 -24.74 -22.90
C ASP A 171 7.70 -24.06 -22.06
N PRO A 172 7.97 -22.84 -21.55
CA PRO A 172 7.08 -22.20 -20.59
C PRO A 172 5.74 -21.80 -21.22
N ILE A 173 5.72 -21.40 -22.50
CA ILE A 173 4.52 -20.90 -23.18
C ILE A 173 3.46 -22.01 -23.28
N MET A 174 3.87 -23.21 -23.67
CA MET A 174 2.95 -24.35 -23.79
C MET A 174 2.48 -24.88 -22.43
N ASN A 175 3.21 -24.58 -21.35
CA ASN A 175 2.90 -25.05 -20.00
C ASN A 175 2.27 -23.98 -19.08
N LEU A 176 1.96 -22.78 -19.58
CA LEU A 176 1.34 -21.71 -18.77
C LEU A 176 0.03 -22.13 -18.09
N TRP A 177 -0.74 -23.02 -18.71
CA TRP A 177 -2.00 -23.51 -18.16
C TRP A 177 -1.81 -24.24 -16.81
N ARG A 178 -0.61 -24.79 -16.54
CA ARG A 178 -0.30 -25.44 -15.26
C ARG A 178 -0.30 -24.47 -14.07
N GLY A 179 -0.13 -23.17 -14.33
CA GLY A 179 -0.20 -22.11 -13.34
C GLY A 179 -1.61 -21.58 -13.06
N LEU A 180 -2.64 -22.13 -13.70
CA LEU A 180 -4.03 -21.70 -13.48
C LEU A 180 -4.46 -21.77 -12.00
N PRO A 181 -4.15 -22.83 -11.22
CA PRO A 181 -4.55 -22.88 -9.81
C PRO A 181 -3.99 -21.70 -9.00
N TYR A 182 -2.70 -21.40 -9.13
CA TYR A 182 -2.09 -20.24 -8.47
C TYR A 182 -2.68 -18.92 -8.96
N ALA A 183 -2.78 -18.73 -10.29
CA ALA A 183 -3.27 -17.49 -10.88
C ALA A 183 -4.71 -17.17 -10.45
N LEU A 184 -5.60 -18.17 -10.43
CA LEU A 184 -6.96 -18.02 -9.95
C LEU A 184 -7.00 -17.70 -8.46
N ALA A 185 -6.20 -18.41 -7.65
CA ALA A 185 -6.16 -18.20 -6.22
C ALA A 185 -5.64 -16.80 -5.85
N ILE A 186 -4.53 -16.34 -6.44
CA ILE A 186 -3.97 -15.02 -6.12
C ILE A 186 -4.86 -13.87 -6.62
N LEU A 187 -5.45 -14.00 -7.81
CA LEU A 187 -6.41 -13.01 -8.31
C LEU A 187 -7.69 -12.98 -7.48
N ALA A 188 -8.15 -14.14 -7.00
CA ALA A 188 -9.28 -14.21 -6.07
C ALA A 188 -9.01 -13.52 -4.73
N ILE A 189 -7.74 -13.27 -4.37
CA ILE A 189 -7.37 -12.50 -3.17
C ILE A 189 -7.22 -11.01 -3.50
N LEU A 190 -6.46 -10.69 -4.56
CA LEU A 190 -6.15 -9.30 -4.93
C LEU A 190 -7.38 -8.54 -5.44
N VAL A 191 -8.26 -9.19 -6.22
CA VAL A 191 -9.44 -8.51 -6.77
C VAL A 191 -10.40 -8.08 -5.66
N PRO A 192 -10.80 -8.92 -4.68
CA PRO A 192 -11.59 -8.48 -3.54
C PRO A 192 -10.91 -7.40 -2.68
N HIS A 193 -9.58 -7.44 -2.53
CA HIS A 193 -8.83 -6.38 -1.85
C HIS A 193 -9.07 -5.02 -2.52
N GLU A 194 -8.79 -4.91 -3.83
CA GLU A 194 -9.02 -3.67 -4.57
C GLU A 194 -10.50 -3.31 -4.68
N MET A 195 -11.38 -4.32 -4.76
CA MET A 195 -12.82 -4.12 -4.78
C MET A 195 -13.31 -3.51 -3.47
N GLY A 196 -12.73 -3.89 -2.32
CA GLY A 196 -13.03 -3.27 -1.02
C GLY A 196 -12.79 -1.76 -1.05
N HIS A 197 -11.60 -1.35 -1.51
CA HIS A 197 -11.26 0.06 -1.71
C HIS A 197 -12.21 0.76 -2.68
N TRP A 198 -12.43 0.16 -3.85
CA TRP A 198 -13.28 0.72 -4.90
C TRP A 198 -14.74 0.88 -4.47
N LEU A 199 -15.31 -0.11 -3.78
CA LEU A 199 -16.67 -0.06 -3.24
C LEU A 199 -16.80 1.05 -2.20
N THR A 200 -15.81 1.21 -1.32
CA THR A 200 -15.79 2.29 -0.33
C THR A 200 -15.72 3.66 -1.00
N MET A 201 -14.83 3.84 -1.98
CA MET A 201 -14.76 5.09 -2.75
C MET A 201 -16.06 5.37 -3.51
N ARG A 202 -16.71 4.35 -4.07
CA ARG A 202 -18.00 4.49 -4.75
C ARG A 202 -19.12 4.85 -3.78
N HIS A 203 -19.16 4.23 -2.59
CA HIS A 203 -20.13 4.54 -1.54
C HIS A 203 -20.03 6.01 -1.10
N TYR A 204 -18.80 6.51 -0.92
CA TYR A 204 -18.52 7.90 -0.53
C TYR A 204 -18.42 8.89 -1.70
N ARG A 205 -18.68 8.45 -2.93
CA ARG A 205 -18.60 9.27 -4.17
C ARG A 205 -17.25 9.96 -4.35
N ILE A 206 -16.16 9.30 -3.95
CA ILE A 206 -14.80 9.79 -4.12
C ILE A 206 -14.30 9.39 -5.52
N PRO A 207 -13.83 10.35 -6.35
CA PRO A 207 -13.23 10.03 -7.64
C PRO A 207 -11.98 9.16 -7.50
N ALA A 208 -11.98 8.01 -8.18
CA ALA A 208 -10.92 7.01 -8.14
C ALA A 208 -10.58 6.51 -9.54
N SER A 209 -9.37 5.95 -9.71
CA SER A 209 -9.03 5.20 -10.93
C SER A 209 -9.63 3.79 -10.90
N LEU A 210 -9.54 3.09 -12.03
CA LEU A 210 -9.60 1.62 -12.00
C LEU A 210 -8.34 1.06 -11.31
N PRO A 211 -8.38 -0.17 -10.78
CA PRO A 211 -7.20 -0.80 -10.19
C PRO A 211 -6.11 -1.00 -11.24
N TYR A 212 -4.89 -0.57 -10.91
CA TYR A 212 -3.69 -0.84 -11.68
C TYR A 212 -3.00 -2.05 -11.09
N PHE A 213 -3.12 -3.19 -11.75
CA PHE A 213 -2.38 -4.40 -11.37
C PHE A 213 -0.94 -4.29 -11.85
N ILE A 214 0.02 -4.53 -10.96
CA ILE A 214 1.44 -4.33 -11.24
C ILE A 214 2.08 -5.70 -11.49
N PRO A 215 2.43 -6.03 -12.75
CA PRO A 215 3.05 -7.31 -13.08
C PRO A 215 4.50 -7.34 -12.56
N ALA A 216 4.98 -8.51 -12.19
CA ALA A 216 6.34 -8.71 -11.72
C ALA A 216 6.93 -10.01 -12.29
N PHE A 217 7.07 -10.03 -13.62
CA PHE A 217 7.49 -11.22 -14.36
C PHE A 217 8.93 -11.63 -13.99
N GLY A 218 9.09 -12.71 -13.22
CA GLY A 218 10.39 -13.21 -12.77
C GLY A 218 11.14 -12.32 -11.76
N LEU A 219 10.67 -11.09 -11.53
CA LEU A 219 11.26 -10.14 -10.58
C LEU A 219 10.77 -10.35 -9.15
N SER A 220 9.55 -10.86 -9.00
CA SER A 220 8.93 -11.16 -7.71
C SER A 220 8.65 -12.65 -7.63
N PRO A 221 8.88 -13.31 -6.49
CA PRO A 221 8.48 -14.71 -6.29
C PRO A 221 6.97 -14.90 -6.38
N PHE A 222 6.18 -13.82 -6.35
CA PHE A 222 4.72 -13.85 -6.36
C PHE A 222 4.10 -13.60 -7.75
N GLY A 223 4.91 -13.22 -8.75
CA GLY A 223 4.42 -12.87 -10.09
C GLY A 223 3.70 -11.53 -10.19
N THR A 224 3.55 -10.79 -9.09
CA THR A 224 2.96 -9.44 -9.05
C THR A 224 3.52 -8.64 -7.87
N PHE A 225 3.51 -7.31 -7.97
CA PHE A 225 3.72 -6.39 -6.84
C PHE A 225 2.40 -5.98 -6.16
N GLY A 226 1.29 -6.61 -6.55
CA GLY A 226 -0.05 -6.28 -6.09
C GLY A 226 -0.79 -5.37 -7.08
N ALA A 227 -1.77 -4.65 -6.55
CA ALA A 227 -2.53 -3.67 -7.31
C ALA A 227 -2.65 -2.39 -6.48
N ALA A 228 -3.00 -1.30 -7.16
CA ALA A 228 -3.27 -0.04 -6.49
C ALA A 228 -4.35 0.75 -7.21
N ILE A 229 -5.20 1.43 -6.44
CA ILE A 229 -6.13 2.44 -6.95
C ILE A 229 -5.59 3.83 -6.63
N LEU A 230 -5.55 4.70 -7.63
CA LEU A 230 -5.17 6.09 -7.45
C LEU A 230 -6.34 6.87 -6.87
N LEU A 231 -6.14 7.41 -5.66
CA LEU A 231 -7.06 8.36 -5.03
C LEU A 231 -6.94 9.73 -5.71
N ARG A 232 -8.00 10.15 -6.43
CA ARG A 232 -8.01 11.40 -7.22
C ARG A 232 -8.88 12.50 -6.61
N GLY A 233 -9.59 12.20 -5.52
CA GLY A 233 -10.35 13.15 -4.72
C GLY A 233 -9.67 13.51 -3.41
N THR A 234 -10.32 14.40 -2.65
CA THR A 234 -10.02 14.65 -1.24
C THR A 234 -10.95 13.81 -0.37
N LEU A 235 -10.46 13.42 0.82
CA LEU A 235 -11.25 12.66 1.78
C LEU A 235 -12.03 13.63 2.67
N ARG A 236 -13.32 13.37 2.88
CA ARG A 236 -14.17 14.31 3.61
C ARG A 236 -13.80 14.38 5.09
N ASN A 237 -13.66 13.25 5.75
CA ASN A 237 -13.38 13.19 7.19
C ASN A 237 -12.62 11.91 7.58
N ARG A 238 -12.18 11.82 8.84
CA ARG A 238 -11.46 10.64 9.38
C ARG A 238 -12.27 9.33 9.33
N ARG A 239 -13.60 9.39 9.38
CA ARG A 239 -14.46 8.18 9.26
C ARG A 239 -14.33 7.57 7.85
N VAL A 240 -14.32 8.41 6.82
CA VAL A 240 -14.14 7.97 5.44
C VAL A 240 -12.71 7.46 5.20
N LEU A 241 -11.71 8.13 5.76
CA LEU A 241 -10.31 7.67 5.71
C LEU A 241 -10.15 6.27 6.33
N PHE A 242 -10.77 6.05 7.49
CA PHE A 242 -10.77 4.75 8.16
C PHE A 242 -11.41 3.66 7.32
N ASP A 243 -12.63 3.89 6.83
CA ASP A 243 -13.36 2.89 6.06
C ASP A 243 -12.58 2.52 4.78
N LEU A 244 -11.94 3.51 4.14
CA LEU A 244 -11.10 3.28 2.98
C LEU A 244 -9.92 2.37 3.35
N GLY A 245 -9.09 2.76 4.33
CA GLY A 245 -7.91 1.99 4.74
C GLY A 245 -8.23 0.58 5.25
N ALA A 246 -9.35 0.37 5.94
CA ALA A 246 -9.69 -0.95 6.46
C ALA A 246 -10.30 -1.89 5.40
N SER A 247 -11.06 -1.34 4.43
CA SER A 247 -11.91 -2.14 3.55
C SER A 247 -11.15 -3.12 2.65
N GLY A 248 -10.05 -2.70 2.02
CA GLY A 248 -9.27 -3.56 1.12
C GLY A 248 -8.59 -4.72 1.83
N PRO A 249 -7.74 -4.47 2.85
CA PRO A 249 -7.06 -5.52 3.60
C PRO A 249 -8.01 -6.56 4.20
N LEU A 250 -9.14 -6.12 4.78
CA LEU A 250 -10.12 -7.04 5.36
C LEU A 250 -10.81 -7.89 4.29
N ALA A 251 -11.20 -7.30 3.15
CA ALA A 251 -11.82 -8.03 2.05
C ALA A 251 -10.88 -9.08 1.43
N GLY A 252 -9.60 -8.71 1.22
CA GLY A 252 -8.58 -9.64 0.73
C GLY A 252 -8.31 -10.78 1.72
N LEU A 253 -8.19 -10.46 3.01
CA LEU A 253 -7.90 -11.46 4.05
C LEU A 253 -9.02 -12.49 4.22
N ILE A 254 -10.28 -12.07 4.13
CA ILE A 254 -11.45 -12.97 4.18
C ILE A 254 -11.36 -14.07 3.12
N VAL A 255 -10.78 -13.77 1.95
CA VAL A 255 -10.60 -14.74 0.86
C VAL A 255 -9.27 -15.49 0.98
N ALA A 256 -8.20 -14.83 1.45
CA ALA A 256 -6.89 -15.45 1.60
C ALA A 256 -6.89 -16.58 2.64
N VAL A 257 -7.59 -16.43 3.77
CA VAL A 257 -7.58 -17.44 4.85
C VAL A 257 -8.18 -18.79 4.40
N PRO A 258 -9.37 -18.86 3.77
CA PRO A 258 -9.88 -20.12 3.24
C PRO A 258 -8.97 -20.75 2.19
N ILE A 259 -8.44 -19.96 1.25
CA ILE A 259 -7.53 -20.45 0.21
C ILE A 259 -6.27 -21.05 0.84
N LEU A 260 -5.71 -20.38 1.84
CA LEU A 260 -4.56 -20.87 2.60
C LEU A 260 -4.86 -22.20 3.28
N LEU A 261 -5.99 -22.31 4.00
CA LEU A 261 -6.35 -23.54 4.71
C LEU A 261 -6.56 -24.72 3.75
N ILE A 262 -7.22 -24.49 2.61
CA ILE A 262 -7.40 -25.51 1.57
C ILE A 262 -6.05 -25.89 0.96
N GLY A 263 -5.19 -24.91 0.68
CA GLY A 263 -3.84 -25.12 0.18
C GLY A 263 -3.00 -25.97 1.12
N LEU A 264 -2.98 -25.62 2.41
CA LEU A 264 -2.29 -26.38 3.44
C LEU A 264 -2.84 -27.80 3.56
N ALA A 265 -4.16 -27.98 3.58
CA ALA A 265 -4.79 -29.30 3.70
C ALA A 265 -4.50 -30.22 2.50
N THR A 266 -4.15 -29.64 1.34
CA THR A 266 -3.82 -30.36 0.11
C THR A 266 -2.32 -30.39 -0.18
N SER A 267 -1.49 -29.80 0.69
CA SER A 267 -0.05 -29.77 0.57
C SER A 267 0.59 -31.01 1.21
N PRO A 268 1.54 -31.68 0.55
CA PRO A 268 2.27 -32.79 1.16
C PRO A 268 3.30 -32.28 2.17
N THR A 269 3.57 -33.08 3.20
CA THR A 269 4.71 -32.86 4.11
C THR A 269 5.90 -33.66 3.61
N VAL A 270 7.07 -33.01 3.52
CA VAL A 270 8.30 -33.61 3.00
C VAL A 270 9.45 -33.40 3.98
N PRO A 271 10.47 -34.29 3.99
CA PRO A 271 11.68 -34.07 4.78
C PRO A 271 12.37 -32.76 4.38
N MET A 272 12.86 -32.02 5.37
CA MET A 272 13.60 -30.78 5.12
C MET A 272 14.91 -31.08 4.39
N GLN A 273 15.19 -30.31 3.35
CA GLN A 273 16.45 -30.37 2.62
C GLN A 273 17.32 -29.17 3.00
N PRO A 274 18.59 -29.38 3.41
CA PRO A 274 19.53 -28.29 3.64
C PRO A 274 19.69 -27.41 2.40
N GLY A 275 19.75 -26.09 2.55
CA GLY A 275 19.90 -25.16 1.43
C GLY A 275 18.63 -24.90 0.61
N GLY A 276 17.48 -25.47 1.00
CA GLY A 276 16.19 -25.15 0.38
C GLY A 276 15.66 -23.77 0.79
N TYR A 277 14.95 -23.11 -0.12
CA TYR A 277 14.17 -21.91 0.20
C TYR A 277 12.91 -22.28 0.96
N LEU A 278 12.67 -21.60 2.08
CA LEU A 278 11.49 -21.77 2.94
C LEU A 278 10.76 -20.45 3.11
N GLU A 279 9.45 -20.53 3.26
CA GLU A 279 8.61 -19.39 3.58
C GLU A 279 8.59 -19.09 5.09
N GLY A 280 8.45 -17.81 5.41
CA GLY A 280 8.35 -17.32 6.78
C GLY A 280 7.02 -17.64 7.47
N ASN A 281 7.05 -17.58 8.80
CA ASN A 281 5.85 -17.70 9.62
C ASN A 281 5.36 -16.35 10.14
N SER A 282 4.09 -16.04 9.86
CA SER A 282 3.28 -15.15 10.70
C SER A 282 2.58 -15.95 11.80
N LEU A 283 2.02 -15.28 12.79
CA LEU A 283 1.24 -15.94 13.86
C LEU A 283 0.01 -16.65 13.29
N LEU A 284 -0.69 -16.02 12.34
CA LEU A 284 -1.85 -16.60 11.67
C LEU A 284 -1.45 -17.82 10.82
N TYR A 285 -0.34 -17.73 10.08
CA TYR A 285 0.15 -18.85 9.26
C TYR A 285 0.62 -20.03 10.12
N ALA A 286 1.35 -19.75 11.22
CA ALA A 286 1.73 -20.75 12.20
C ALA A 286 0.50 -21.45 12.81
N GLY A 287 -0.51 -20.67 13.20
CA GLY A 287 -1.79 -21.19 13.69
C GLY A 287 -2.53 -22.04 12.66
N ALA A 288 -2.53 -21.62 11.38
CA ALA A 288 -3.13 -22.36 10.29
C ALA A 288 -2.45 -23.72 10.05
N LYS A 289 -1.11 -23.78 10.15
CA LYS A 289 -0.36 -25.05 10.09
C LYS A 289 -0.69 -25.97 11.27
N ILE A 290 -0.72 -25.43 12.49
CA ILE A 290 -1.12 -26.21 13.69
C ILE A 290 -2.55 -26.74 13.53
N LEU A 291 -3.48 -25.92 13.05
CA LEU A 291 -4.86 -26.33 12.83
C LEU A 291 -4.97 -27.46 11.78
N THR A 292 -4.18 -27.38 10.70
CA THR A 292 -4.26 -28.32 9.58
C THR A 292 -3.56 -29.65 9.87
N PHE A 293 -2.38 -29.60 10.50
CA PHE A 293 -1.51 -30.77 10.69
C PHE A 293 -1.46 -31.27 12.13
N GLY A 294 -2.10 -30.57 13.08
CA GLY A 294 -2.06 -30.89 14.52
C GLY A 294 -0.72 -30.58 15.21
N ARG A 295 0.24 -30.01 14.48
CA ARG A 295 1.58 -29.66 14.97
C ARG A 295 2.14 -28.45 14.23
N PHE A 296 3.10 -27.77 14.85
CA PHE A 296 3.84 -26.71 14.18
C PHE A 296 4.85 -27.31 13.19
N LEU A 297 4.92 -26.74 11.99
CA LEU A 297 5.88 -27.08 10.94
C LEU A 297 6.53 -25.79 10.41
N PRO A 298 7.81 -25.77 10.03
CA PRO A 298 8.75 -26.90 10.12
C PRO A 298 9.08 -27.29 11.56
N ASP A 299 9.25 -28.60 11.80
CA ASP A 299 9.66 -29.15 13.11
C ASP A 299 11.17 -29.44 13.20
N GLY A 300 11.94 -29.03 12.19
CA GLY A 300 13.37 -29.27 12.06
C GLY A 300 13.72 -30.60 11.38
N GLN A 301 12.74 -31.45 11.08
CA GLN A 301 12.91 -32.67 10.29
C GLN A 301 12.02 -32.68 9.05
N THR A 302 10.78 -32.22 9.20
CA THR A 302 9.76 -32.20 8.15
C THR A 302 9.23 -30.78 7.99
N ASP A 303 8.87 -30.43 6.77
CA ASP A 303 8.12 -29.20 6.49
C ASP A 303 6.98 -29.47 5.50
N VAL A 304 6.08 -28.50 5.39
CA VAL A 304 5.00 -28.50 4.40
C VAL A 304 5.57 -28.00 3.08
N MET A 305 5.51 -28.83 2.04
CA MET A 305 5.75 -28.31 0.69
C MET A 305 4.50 -27.59 0.21
N LEU A 306 4.57 -26.27 0.14
CA LEU A 306 3.44 -25.47 -0.31
C LEU A 306 3.12 -25.75 -1.78
N ASN A 307 1.87 -26.14 -2.01
CA ASN A 307 1.32 -26.21 -3.34
C ASN A 307 0.90 -24.81 -3.82
N GLN A 308 0.49 -24.70 -5.09
CA GLN A 308 0.02 -23.46 -5.69
C GLN A 308 -1.02 -22.69 -4.86
N LEU A 309 -2.00 -23.36 -4.24
CA LEU A 309 -3.03 -22.68 -3.43
C LEU A 309 -2.44 -22.16 -2.12
N ALA A 310 -1.60 -22.96 -1.45
CA ALA A 310 -0.96 -22.58 -0.20
C ALA A 310 -0.02 -21.39 -0.41
N TRP A 311 0.75 -21.38 -1.50
CA TRP A 311 1.58 -20.25 -1.91
C TRP A 311 0.76 -18.98 -2.15
N ALA A 312 -0.38 -19.08 -2.85
CA ALA A 312 -1.25 -17.93 -3.07
C ALA A 312 -1.85 -17.39 -1.76
N GLY A 313 -2.31 -18.29 -0.87
CA GLY A 313 -2.83 -17.92 0.45
C GLY A 313 -1.78 -17.24 1.33
N TRP A 314 -0.58 -17.80 1.39
CA TRP A 314 0.56 -17.22 2.12
C TRP A 314 0.94 -15.85 1.55
N THR A 315 0.99 -15.72 0.22
CA THR A 315 1.23 -14.45 -0.48
C THR A 315 0.14 -13.43 -0.14
N GLY A 316 -1.12 -13.86 -0.06
CA GLY A 316 -2.23 -13.02 0.37
C GLY A 316 -2.07 -12.47 1.78
N LEU A 317 -1.61 -13.29 2.72
CA LEU A 317 -1.26 -12.82 4.07
C LEU A 317 -0.12 -11.81 4.04
N PHE A 318 0.92 -12.09 3.25
CA PHE A 318 2.09 -11.22 3.13
C PHE A 318 1.72 -9.84 2.54
N VAL A 319 0.99 -9.80 1.43
CA VAL A 319 0.51 -8.54 0.81
C VAL A 319 -0.39 -7.77 1.77
N THR A 320 -1.28 -8.47 2.49
CA THR A 320 -2.12 -7.84 3.52
C THR A 320 -1.28 -7.24 4.64
N ALA A 321 -0.24 -7.94 5.11
CA ALA A 321 0.67 -7.44 6.13
C ALA A 321 1.41 -6.18 5.69
N LEU A 322 1.89 -6.15 4.45
CA LEU A 322 2.59 -4.99 3.88
C LEU A 322 1.66 -3.77 3.79
N ASN A 323 0.43 -3.96 3.30
CA ASN A 323 -0.55 -2.87 3.22
C ASN A 323 -0.99 -2.38 4.60
N LEU A 324 -1.00 -3.26 5.62
CA LEU A 324 -1.36 -2.90 6.98
C LEU A 324 -0.21 -2.38 7.85
N ILE A 325 1.00 -2.19 7.30
CA ILE A 325 2.05 -1.47 8.02
C ILE A 325 1.50 -0.09 8.43
N PRO A 326 1.57 0.28 9.73
CA PRO A 326 0.86 1.44 10.26
C PRO A 326 1.63 2.74 10.00
N LEU A 327 1.83 3.08 8.72
CA LEU A 327 2.70 4.18 8.31
C LEU A 327 2.38 4.75 6.93
N GLY A 328 2.38 6.08 6.83
CA GLY A 328 2.30 6.81 5.57
C GLY A 328 0.98 6.62 4.82
N GLN A 329 1.08 6.43 3.50
CA GLN A 329 -0.05 6.24 2.58
C GLN A 329 -0.53 4.78 2.47
N LEU A 330 0.08 3.87 3.23
CA LEU A 330 -0.38 2.49 3.30
C LEU A 330 -1.74 2.41 4.01
N ASP A 331 -2.48 1.35 3.74
CA ASP A 331 -3.81 1.14 4.32
C ASP A 331 -3.79 1.15 5.85
N GLY A 332 -2.79 0.53 6.46
CA GLY A 332 -2.55 0.57 7.91
C GLY A 332 -2.23 1.99 8.41
N GLY A 333 -1.57 2.81 7.59
CA GLY A 333 -1.32 4.22 7.86
C GLY A 333 -2.62 5.05 7.90
N HIS A 334 -3.55 4.80 6.97
CA HIS A 334 -4.88 5.41 6.99
C HIS A 334 -5.69 5.01 8.23
N VAL A 335 -5.69 3.72 8.58
CA VAL A 335 -6.37 3.21 9.79
C VAL A 335 -5.78 3.85 11.05
N LEU A 336 -4.45 3.85 11.19
CA LEU A 336 -3.76 4.44 12.32
C LEU A 336 -4.03 5.95 12.41
N TYR A 337 -3.88 6.68 11.31
CA TYR A 337 -4.12 8.13 11.29
C TYR A 337 -5.57 8.47 11.64
N ALA A 338 -6.55 7.68 11.19
CA ALA A 338 -7.93 7.90 11.59
C ALA A 338 -8.18 7.66 13.09
N LEU A 339 -7.44 6.75 13.72
CA LEU A 339 -7.54 6.44 15.16
C LEU A 339 -6.91 7.50 16.06
N ILE A 340 -5.69 7.95 15.74
CA ILE A 340 -4.89 8.80 16.63
C ILE A 340 -4.49 10.15 16.01
N GLY A 341 -4.97 10.46 14.81
CA GLY A 341 -4.70 11.70 14.10
C GLY A 341 -3.22 11.90 13.80
N LYS A 342 -2.78 13.16 13.91
CA LYS A 342 -1.39 13.59 13.66
C LYS A 342 -0.35 12.85 14.50
N ARG A 343 -0.71 12.27 15.66
CA ARG A 343 0.21 11.44 16.47
C ARG A 343 0.74 10.23 15.70
N ALA A 344 0.01 9.73 14.70
CA ALA A 344 0.48 8.65 13.82
C ALA A 344 1.84 8.95 13.17
N ARG A 345 2.15 10.23 12.91
CA ARG A 345 3.43 10.65 12.32
C ARG A 345 4.63 10.29 13.20
N GLN A 346 4.45 10.18 14.51
CA GLN A 346 5.50 9.79 15.45
C GLN A 346 5.97 8.35 15.23
N LEU A 347 5.13 7.48 14.66
CA LEU A 347 5.50 6.10 14.33
C LEU A 347 6.46 5.98 13.14
N PHE A 348 6.74 7.09 12.44
CA PHE A 348 7.69 7.07 11.33
C PHE A 348 9.05 6.48 11.72
N TRP A 349 9.67 7.04 12.76
CA TRP A 349 11.01 6.63 13.18
C TRP A 349 11.06 5.24 13.82
N PRO A 350 10.16 4.86 14.75
CA PRO A 350 10.13 3.51 15.30
C PRO A 350 9.94 2.43 14.24
N VAL A 351 8.99 2.61 13.31
CA VAL A 351 8.75 1.61 12.26
C VAL A 351 9.93 1.54 11.29
N LEU A 352 10.51 2.69 10.90
CA LEU A 352 11.70 2.69 10.04
C LEU A 352 12.89 1.99 10.71
N LEU A 353 13.08 2.20 12.02
CA LEU A 353 14.13 1.53 12.80
C LEU A 353 13.89 0.02 12.83
N ILE A 354 12.65 -0.43 13.07
CA ILE A 354 12.29 -1.86 13.04
C ILE A 354 12.51 -2.44 11.65
N MET A 355 12.07 -1.78 10.58
CA MET A 355 12.29 -2.25 9.20
C MET A 355 13.79 -2.32 8.86
N THR A 356 14.57 -1.35 9.31
CA THR A 356 16.03 -1.35 9.14
C THR A 356 16.68 -2.49 9.91
N PHE A 357 16.25 -2.73 11.16
CA PHE A 357 16.70 -3.87 11.94
C PHE A 357 16.37 -5.20 11.24
N LEU A 358 15.13 -5.38 10.76
CA LEU A 358 14.75 -6.56 10.00
C LEU A 358 15.58 -6.71 8.72
N ALA A 359 15.86 -5.62 8.01
CA ALA A 359 16.73 -5.64 6.83
C ALA A 359 18.14 -6.12 7.16
N LEU A 360 18.72 -5.61 8.26
CA LEU A 360 20.09 -5.91 8.65
C LEU A 360 20.28 -7.32 9.20
N PHE A 361 19.33 -7.79 10.01
CA PHE A 361 19.50 -8.99 10.85
C PHE A 361 18.57 -10.16 10.48
N VAL A 362 17.50 -9.93 9.71
CA VAL A 362 16.45 -10.94 9.50
C VAL A 362 16.24 -11.29 8.02
N SER A 363 16.04 -10.31 7.14
CA SER A 363 15.82 -10.59 5.71
C SER A 363 16.15 -9.38 4.84
N THR A 364 16.92 -9.59 3.78
CA THR A 364 17.26 -8.54 2.80
C THR A 364 16.05 -8.02 2.03
N ALA A 365 14.93 -8.76 2.01
CA ALA A 365 13.67 -8.33 1.42
C ALA A 365 13.16 -7.00 2.00
N TRP A 366 13.49 -6.70 3.25
CA TRP A 366 13.07 -5.46 3.92
C TRP A 366 13.81 -4.22 3.47
N ILE A 367 14.93 -4.33 2.73
CA ILE A 367 15.66 -3.17 2.21
C ILE A 367 14.77 -2.36 1.26
N ALA A 368 14.10 -3.05 0.33
CA ALA A 368 13.20 -2.40 -0.63
C ALA A 368 12.06 -1.66 0.07
N PHE A 369 11.47 -2.29 1.11
CA PHE A 369 10.43 -1.68 1.92
C PHE A 369 10.93 -0.51 2.77
N ALA A 370 12.07 -0.64 3.45
CA ALA A 370 12.67 0.46 4.20
C ALA A 370 12.94 1.68 3.31
N LEU A 371 13.48 1.46 2.11
CA LEU A 371 13.68 2.51 1.11
C LEU A 371 12.35 3.15 0.69
N MET A 372 11.35 2.35 0.37
CA MET A 372 10.01 2.84 0.05
C MET A 372 9.41 3.70 1.18
N LEU A 373 9.53 3.26 2.44
CA LEU A 373 9.04 4.00 3.59
C LEU A 373 9.79 5.32 3.79
N VAL A 374 11.10 5.39 3.51
CA VAL A 374 11.84 6.67 3.54
C VAL A 374 11.27 7.66 2.52
N LEU A 375 10.92 7.19 1.32
CA LEU A 375 10.41 8.03 0.24
C LEU A 375 8.96 8.49 0.46
N VAL A 376 8.07 7.58 0.88
CA VAL A 376 6.62 7.82 0.90
C VAL A 376 6.03 7.84 2.32
N GLY A 377 6.68 7.19 3.27
CA GLY A 377 6.15 6.93 4.61
C GLY A 377 5.94 8.16 5.50
N ARG A 378 6.45 9.32 5.09
CA ARG A 378 6.24 10.61 5.79
C ARG A 378 4.95 11.32 5.38
N TYR A 379 4.33 10.93 4.27
CA TYR A 379 3.13 11.56 3.76
C TYR A 379 1.88 10.79 4.19
N TYR A 380 0.88 11.51 4.68
CA TYR A 380 -0.41 10.93 5.10
C TYR A 380 -1.55 11.48 4.24
N ALA A 381 -2.61 10.71 4.05
CA ALA A 381 -3.85 11.23 3.48
C ALA A 381 -4.64 11.97 4.57
N VAL A 382 -4.50 13.30 4.62
CA VAL A 382 -5.22 14.15 5.58
C VAL A 382 -6.58 14.53 4.99
N PRO A 383 -7.70 14.31 5.70
CA PRO A 383 -9.03 14.69 5.23
C PRO A 383 -9.27 16.21 5.33
N LEU A 384 -10.34 16.68 4.66
CA LEU A 384 -10.80 18.07 4.79
C LEU A 384 -11.27 18.35 6.23
N ASP A 385 -12.00 17.43 6.84
CA ASP A 385 -12.33 17.42 8.26
C ASP A 385 -11.44 16.43 9.04
N ASP A 386 -10.43 16.98 9.69
CA ASP A 386 -9.51 16.24 10.57
C ASP A 386 -9.93 16.29 12.06
N VAL A 387 -11.13 16.76 12.37
CA VAL A 387 -11.65 16.84 13.74
C VAL A 387 -12.59 15.68 14.03
N THR A 388 -13.38 15.25 13.05
CA THR A 388 -14.38 14.19 13.21
C THR A 388 -13.81 12.95 13.92
N PRO A 389 -14.37 12.56 15.09
CA PRO A 389 -13.96 11.33 15.76
C PRO A 389 -14.55 10.10 15.08
N LEU A 390 -13.84 8.97 15.21
CA LEU A 390 -14.38 7.66 14.88
C LEU A 390 -15.48 7.27 15.87
N ASN A 391 -16.56 6.69 15.36
CA ASN A 391 -17.59 6.09 16.20
C ASN A 391 -17.03 4.83 16.92
N PRO A 392 -17.66 4.37 18.02
CA PRO A 392 -17.15 3.24 18.80
C PRO A 392 -16.92 1.97 17.95
N ALA A 393 -17.83 1.67 17.02
CA ALA A 393 -17.71 0.51 16.13
C ALA A 393 -16.46 0.58 15.24
N ARG A 394 -16.18 1.71 14.58
CA ARG A 394 -14.96 1.89 13.77
C ARG A 394 -13.70 1.89 14.63
N ARG A 395 -13.78 2.40 15.87
CA ARG A 395 -12.64 2.34 16.79
C ARG A 395 -12.27 0.90 17.12
N VAL A 396 -13.25 0.07 17.46
CA VAL A 396 -13.02 -1.37 17.70
C VAL A 396 -12.48 -2.03 16.44
N LEU A 397 -13.09 -1.78 15.28
CA LEU A 397 -12.64 -2.36 14.02
C LEU A 397 -11.21 -1.92 13.67
N GLY A 398 -10.81 -0.68 13.95
CA GLY A 398 -9.44 -0.23 13.75
C GLY A 398 -8.43 -0.91 14.66
N ILE A 399 -8.79 -1.16 15.92
CA ILE A 399 -7.95 -1.98 16.81
C ILE A 399 -7.83 -3.40 16.25
N VAL A 400 -8.94 -4.00 15.80
CA VAL A 400 -8.95 -5.34 15.18
C VAL A 400 -8.05 -5.37 13.94
N THR A 401 -8.09 -4.36 13.08
CA THR A 401 -7.22 -4.26 11.89
C THR A 401 -5.73 -4.17 12.27
N LEU A 402 -5.39 -3.43 13.32
CA LEU A 402 -4.01 -3.37 13.82
C LEU A 402 -3.56 -4.69 14.48
N VAL A 403 -4.47 -5.41 15.13
CA VAL A 403 -4.20 -6.77 15.64
C VAL A 403 -3.99 -7.74 14.47
N ILE A 404 -4.82 -7.65 13.43
CA ILE A 404 -4.67 -8.44 12.20
C ILE A 404 -3.28 -8.22 11.60
N PHE A 405 -2.80 -6.97 11.50
CA PHE A 405 -1.43 -6.69 11.06
C PHE A 405 -0.41 -7.51 11.84
N VAL A 406 -0.46 -7.49 13.18
CA VAL A 406 0.47 -8.27 14.02
C VAL A 406 0.33 -9.77 13.75
N LEU A 407 -0.90 -10.25 13.54
CA LEU A 407 -1.16 -11.67 13.27
C LEU A 407 -0.65 -12.13 11.90
N VAL A 408 -0.70 -11.27 10.88
CA VAL A 408 -0.30 -11.63 9.51
C VAL A 408 1.11 -11.20 9.14
N PHE A 409 1.77 -10.35 9.93
CA PHE A 409 3.13 -9.89 9.66
C PHE A 409 4.12 -11.07 9.65
N ILE A 410 4.96 -11.13 8.62
CA ILE A 410 5.93 -12.21 8.39
C ILE A 410 7.34 -11.64 8.48
N PRO A 411 8.02 -11.67 9.64
CA PRO A 411 9.30 -11.00 9.84
C PRO A 411 10.43 -11.49 8.91
N ASN A 412 10.40 -12.76 8.51
CA ASN A 412 11.38 -13.33 7.60
C ASN A 412 10.66 -13.99 6.41
N PRO A 413 10.30 -13.24 5.36
CA PRO A 413 9.38 -13.71 4.33
C PRO A 413 9.88 -14.95 3.59
N ILE A 414 11.14 -14.94 3.17
CA ILE A 414 11.79 -16.04 2.47
C ILE A 414 13.22 -16.14 3.00
N TYR A 415 13.64 -17.35 3.36
CA TYR A 415 14.99 -17.63 3.85
C TYR A 415 15.49 -18.97 3.35
N VAL A 416 16.80 -19.18 3.41
CA VAL A 416 17.44 -20.45 3.06
C VAL A 416 17.70 -21.25 4.34
N ALA A 417 17.27 -22.50 4.36
CA ALA A 417 17.41 -23.38 5.51
C ALA A 417 18.90 -23.60 5.86
N GLY A 418 19.29 -23.18 7.06
CA GLY A 418 20.66 -23.36 7.59
C GLY A 418 21.64 -22.24 7.23
N GLU A 419 21.21 -21.18 6.54
CA GLU A 419 22.08 -20.07 6.14
C GLU A 419 21.85 -18.78 6.95
N PRO A 420 22.90 -17.97 7.18
CA PRO A 420 22.76 -16.64 7.77
C PRO A 420 21.83 -15.75 6.94
N SER A 421 20.89 -15.08 7.61
CA SER A 421 19.88 -14.23 6.96
C SER A 421 20.13 -12.74 7.22
N GLY A 422 19.43 -11.87 6.47
CA GLY A 422 19.64 -10.42 6.51
C GLY A 422 20.92 -9.95 5.80
N VAL A 423 21.13 -8.63 5.78
CA VAL A 423 22.31 -8.01 5.14
C VAL A 423 23.61 -8.49 5.77
N LEU A 424 23.67 -8.57 7.10
CA LEU A 424 24.87 -9.03 7.79
C LEU A 424 25.16 -10.51 7.49
N GLY A 425 24.12 -11.36 7.46
CA GLY A 425 24.27 -12.76 7.05
C GLY A 425 24.80 -12.88 5.62
N ALA A 426 24.26 -12.09 4.69
CA ALA A 426 24.74 -12.04 3.30
C ALA A 426 26.21 -11.60 3.21
N PHE A 427 26.62 -10.58 3.97
CA PHE A 427 28.04 -10.17 4.01
C PHE A 427 28.95 -11.24 4.60
N MET A 428 28.50 -11.99 5.60
CA MET A 428 29.26 -13.11 6.19
C MET A 428 29.44 -14.28 5.21
N MET A 429 28.57 -14.42 4.20
CA MET A 429 28.72 -15.41 3.11
C MET A 429 29.71 -14.97 2.02
N VAL A 430 29.95 -13.67 1.84
CA VAL A 430 30.83 -13.15 0.76
C VAL A 430 32.25 -13.74 0.82
N PRO A 431 32.93 -13.85 1.98
CA PRO A 431 34.24 -14.49 2.08
C PRO A 431 34.23 -15.97 1.67
N TYR A 432 33.15 -16.70 1.98
CA TYR A 432 33.02 -18.11 1.58
C TYR A 432 32.78 -18.25 0.09
N MET A 433 31.99 -17.37 -0.51
CA MET A 433 31.75 -17.33 -1.96
C MET A 433 33.01 -16.93 -2.74
N THR A 434 33.78 -15.96 -2.25
CA THR A 434 35.05 -15.56 -2.88
C THR A 434 36.13 -16.62 -2.70
N ALA A 435 36.22 -17.27 -1.54
CA ALA A 435 37.14 -18.40 -1.31
C ALA A 435 36.77 -19.63 -2.17
N PHE A 436 35.48 -19.96 -2.30
CA PHE A 436 35.01 -21.05 -3.15
C PHE A 436 35.28 -20.76 -4.64
N THR A 437 35.04 -19.51 -5.09
CA THR A 437 35.36 -19.09 -6.45
C THR A 437 36.87 -19.11 -6.70
N GLY A 438 37.68 -18.68 -5.73
CA GLY A 438 39.14 -18.77 -5.79
C GLY A 438 39.65 -20.22 -5.86
N MET A 439 39.05 -21.13 -5.09
CA MET A 439 39.36 -22.56 -5.12
C MET A 439 38.98 -23.20 -6.47
N LEU A 440 37.82 -22.85 -7.04
CA LEU A 440 37.38 -23.31 -8.36
C LEU A 440 38.31 -22.82 -9.48
N LEU A 441 38.78 -21.57 -9.40
CA LEU A 441 39.74 -21.01 -10.36
C LEU A 441 41.15 -21.61 -10.21
N ALA A 442 41.52 -22.07 -9.02
CA ALA A 442 42.80 -22.76 -8.76
C ALA A 442 42.75 -24.27 -9.06
N LEU A 443 41.55 -24.85 -9.27
CA LEU A 443 41.33 -26.27 -9.54
C LEU A 443 42.13 -26.79 -10.77
N PRO A 444 42.23 -26.07 -11.90
CA PRO A 444 43.01 -26.51 -13.05
C PRO A 444 44.52 -26.60 -12.75
N GLU A 445 45.07 -25.65 -11.98
CA GLU A 445 46.49 -25.64 -11.60
C GLU A 445 46.82 -26.74 -10.59
N MET A 446 45.93 -26.98 -9.63
CA MET A 446 46.06 -28.09 -8.67
C MET A 446 46.01 -29.46 -9.37
N LEU A 447 45.10 -29.63 -10.34
CA LEU A 447 45.02 -30.86 -11.15
C LEU A 447 46.24 -31.04 -12.07
N ALA A 448 46.83 -29.94 -12.57
CA ALA A 448 48.07 -29.98 -13.33
C ALA A 448 49.28 -30.37 -12.47
N HIS A 449 49.40 -29.83 -11.25
CA HIS A 449 50.44 -30.22 -10.28
C HIS A 449 50.30 -31.67 -9.81
N ALA A 450 49.08 -32.16 -9.58
CA ALA A 450 48.83 -33.55 -9.18
C ALA A 450 49.18 -34.56 -10.30
N LYS A 451 49.01 -34.19 -11.58
CA LYS A 451 49.42 -35.03 -12.71
C LYS A 451 50.95 -35.12 -12.87
N LEU A 452 51.69 -34.06 -12.51
CA LEU A 452 53.16 -34.04 -12.60
C LEU A 452 53.85 -34.86 -11.50
N GLN A 453 53.16 -35.13 -10.38
CA GLN A 453 53.69 -35.97 -9.29
C GLN A 453 53.46 -37.47 -9.49
N HIS A 454 52.69 -37.87 -10.50
CA HIS A 454 52.38 -39.28 -10.81
C HIS A 454 52.92 -39.79 -12.15
N THR A 455 53.76 -39.00 -12.84
CA THR A 455 54.60 -39.51 -13.92
C THR A 455 55.91 -40.06 -13.32
N PRO A 456 56.20 -41.37 -13.50
CA PRO A 456 57.38 -42.02 -12.93
C PRO A 456 58.71 -41.49 -13.48
#